data_AF-A0A938U8I7-F1
#
_entry.id   AF-A0A938U8I7-F1
#
_cell.length_a   1.000
_cell.length_b   1.000
_cell.length_c   1.000
_cell.angle_alpha   90.00
_cell.angle_beta   90.00
_cell.angle_gamma   90.00
#
_symmetry.space_group_name_H-M   'P 1'
#
loop_
_entity.id
_entity.type
_entity.pdbx_description
1 polymer ?
#
loop_
_entity_poly.entity_id
_entity_poly.type
_entity_poly.pdbx_seq_one_letter_code
_entity_poly.pdbx_strand_id
1 'polypeptide(L)' 'MRILVDINGKILKEAMKVAETANKKETIKLALEELIKSRLRQRLKGMAGSGVMETSPSGFRHIRQRREELHKVLRTIAKR' A
#
# COMPACT_ATOMS: atom_id res chain seq x y z
N MET A 1 -19.08 14.67 4.62
CA MET A 1 -19.42 14.15 3.27
C MET A 1 -20.45 13.04 3.42
N ARG A 2 -21.52 13.06 2.61
CA ARG A 2 -22.51 11.97 2.56
C ARG A 2 -22.29 11.21 1.25
N ILE A 3 -22.24 9.89 1.33
CA ILE A 3 -22.03 8.99 0.20
C ILE A 3 -23.15 7.95 0.26
N LEU A 4 -23.78 7.70 -0.88
CA LEU A 4 -24.79 6.66 -1.02
C LEU A 4 -24.12 5.41 -1.62
N VAL A 5 -24.28 4.28 -0.95
CA VAL A 5 -23.64 3.02 -1.33
C VAL A 5 -24.69 1.92 -1.18
N ASP A 6 -24.83 1.10 -2.20
CA ASP A 6 -25.68 -0.09 -2.13
C ASP A 6 -24.91 -1.23 -1.47
N ILE A 7 -25.52 -1.86 -0.47
CA ILE A 7 -24.90 -2.92 0.34
C ILE A 7 -25.96 -3.99 0.61
N ASN A 8 -25.60 -5.25 0.39
CA ASN A 8 -26.44 -6.37 0.76
C ASN A 8 -26.72 -6.37 2.27
N GLY A 9 -28.01 -6.25 2.63
CA GLY A 9 -28.44 -6.15 4.03
C GLY A 9 -28.11 -7.38 4.89
N LYS A 10 -27.97 -8.58 4.31
CA LYS A 10 -27.56 -9.78 5.05
C LYS A 10 -26.10 -9.68 5.50
N ILE A 11 -25.22 -9.27 4.58
CA ILE A 11 -23.79 -9.07 4.84
C ILE A 11 -23.59 -7.97 5.90
N LEU A 12 -24.33 -6.86 5.79
CA LEU A 12 -24.23 -5.78 6.77
C LEU A 12 -24.65 -6.23 8.17
N LYS A 13 -25.73 -7.00 8.30
CA LYS A 13 -26.17 -7.55 9.60
C LYS A 13 -25.13 -8.48 10.22
N GLU A 14 -24.52 -9.34 9.40
CA GLU A 14 -23.47 -10.24 9.86
C GLU A 14 -22.22 -9.47 10.30
N ALA A 15 -21.78 -8.50 9.49
CA ALA A 15 -20.65 -7.63 9.84
C ALA A 15 -20.90 -6.85 11.14
N MET A 16 -22.12 -6.33 11.35
CA MET A 16 -22.51 -5.66 12.59
C MET A 16 -22.42 -6.59 13.80
N LYS A 17 -22.84 -7.85 13.64
CA LYS A 17 -22.77 -8.87 14.70
C LYS A 17 -21.32 -9.22 15.04
N VAL A 18 -20.49 -9.47 14.02
CA VAL A 18 -19.07 -9.83 14.21
C VAL A 18 -18.26 -8.67 14.80
N ALA A 19 -18.56 -7.43 14.39
CA ALA A 19 -17.90 -6.24 14.90
C ALA A 19 -18.50 -5.74 16.23
N GLU A 20 -19.57 -6.37 16.73
CA GLU A 20 -20.29 -5.96 17.95
C GLU A 20 -20.72 -4.48 17.94
N THR A 21 -21.13 -3.97 16.77
CA THR A 21 -21.50 -2.56 16.58
C THR A 21 -23.00 -2.40 16.36
N ALA A 22 -23.62 -1.47 17.08
CA ALA A 22 -25.03 -1.15 16.92
C ALA A 22 -25.31 -0.26 15.67
N ASN A 23 -24.29 0.41 15.14
CA ASN A 23 -24.44 1.42 14.10
C ASN A 23 -23.84 0.97 12.75
N LYS A 24 -24.67 0.93 11.71
CA LYS A 24 -24.27 0.63 10.32
C LYS A 24 -23.07 1.46 9.86
N LYS A 25 -23.07 2.76 10.18
CA LYS A 25 -22.01 3.69 9.76
C LYS A 25 -20.67 3.32 10.39
N GLU A 26 -20.69 2.92 11.66
CA GLU A 26 -19.50 2.52 12.40
C GLU A 26 -18.95 1.19 11.88
N THR A 27 -19.82 0.21 11.64
CA THR A 27 -19.46 -1.06 11.03
C THR A 27 -18.78 -0.86 9.67
N ILE A 28 -19.35 0.00 8.82
CA ILE A 28 -18.77 0.32 7.49
C ILE A 28 -17.40 0.98 7.66
N LYS A 29 -17.26 1.92 8.61
CA LYS A 29 -15.97 2.58 8.89
C LYS A 29 -14.91 1.56 9.31
N LEU A 30 -15.22 0.69 10.27
CA LEU A 30 -14.30 -0.36 10.75
C LEU A 30 -13.91 -1.33 9.63
N ALA A 31 -14.88 -1.75 8.82
CA ALA A 31 -14.63 -2.63 7.69
C ALA A 31 -13.66 -2.01 6.67
N LEU A 32 -13.83 -0.72 6.36
CA LEU A 32 -12.93 0.00 5.46
C LEU A 32 -11.53 0.17 6.04
N GLU A 33 -11.42 0.52 7.33
CA GLU A 33 -10.12 0.65 8.01
C GLU A 33 -9.38 -0.69 8.03
N GLU A 34 -10.08 -1.79 8.30
CA GLU A 34 -9.45 -3.11 8.32
C GLU A 34 -9.07 -3.61 6.92
N LEU A 35 -9.87 -3.29 5.89
CA LEU A 35 -9.51 -3.55 4.50
C LEU A 35 -8.21 -2.83 4.12
N ILE A 36 -8.08 -1.54 4.47
CA ILE A 36 -6.86 -0.75 4.22
C ILE A 36 -5.67 -1.40 4.90
N LYS A 37 -5.77 -1.70 6.21
CA LYS A 37 -4.71 -2.37 6.98
C LYS A 37 -4.31 -3.71 6.36
N SER A 38 -5.29 -4.52 5.98
CA SER A 38 -5.06 -5.83 5.35
C SER A 38 -4.30 -5.71 4.03
N ARG A 39 -4.68 -4.77 3.16
CA ARG A 39 -3.97 -4.51 1.89
C ARG A 39 -2.56 -3.99 2.11
N LEU A 40 -2.35 -3.12 3.09
CA LEU A 40 -1.01 -2.65 3.45
C LEU A 40 -0.13 -3.79 3.97
N ARG A 41 -0.65 -4.64 4.86
CA ARG A 41 0.08 -5.83 5.35
C ARG A 41 0.42 -6.80 4.21
N GLN A 42 -0.49 -7.02 3.26
CA GLN A 42 -0.22 -7.85 2.08
C GLN A 42 0.91 -7.26 1.22
N ARG A 43 0.89 -5.95 0.96
CA ARG A 43 1.98 -5.28 0.23
C ARG A 43 3.30 -5.40 0.96
N LEU A 44 3.33 -5.16 2.26
CA LEU A 44 4.54 -5.30 3.07
C LEU A 44 5.06 -6.75 3.08
N LYS A 45 4.18 -7.75 3.18
CA LYS A 45 4.58 -9.16 3.05
C LYS A 45 5.14 -9.49 1.68
N GLY A 46 4.57 -8.95 0.60
CA GLY A 46 5.11 -9.11 -0.75
C GLY A 46 6.45 -8.38 -0.96
N MET A 47 6.73 -7.35 -0.16
CA MET A 47 8.01 -6.65 -0.14
C MET A 47 9.07 -7.37 0.72
N ALA A 48 8.65 -8.09 1.75
CA ALA A 48 9.54 -8.96 2.53
C ALA A 48 10.07 -10.08 1.62
N GLY A 49 11.40 -10.17 1.46
CA GLY A 49 12.06 -11.10 0.53
C GLY A 49 12.16 -10.62 -0.93
N SER A 50 11.66 -9.42 -1.26
CA SER A 50 11.82 -8.83 -2.61
C SER A 50 13.18 -8.14 -2.84
N GLY A 51 14.10 -8.21 -1.86
CA GLY A 51 15.38 -7.49 -1.87
C GLY A 51 15.28 -5.98 -1.62
N VAL A 52 14.11 -5.35 -1.80
CA VAL A 52 13.90 -3.90 -1.60
C VAL A 52 14.04 -3.49 -0.13
N MET A 53 13.70 -4.38 0.81
CA MET A 53 13.92 -4.15 2.24
C MET A 53 15.28 -4.65 2.75
N GLU A 54 15.98 -5.49 1.97
CA GLU A 54 17.30 -6.04 2.34
C GLU A 54 18.46 -5.12 1.92
N THR A 55 18.20 -4.15 1.05
CA THR A 55 19.17 -3.11 0.74
C THR A 55 19.39 -2.20 1.94
N SER A 56 20.57 -2.30 2.55
CA SER A 56 21.01 -1.36 3.58
C SER A 56 21.06 0.08 3.02
N PRO A 57 21.05 1.12 3.88
CA PRO A 57 21.20 2.51 3.45
C PRO A 57 22.45 2.78 2.60
N SER A 58 23.54 2.02 2.81
CA SER A 58 24.72 2.07 1.94
C SER A 58 24.44 1.51 0.55
N GLY A 59 23.68 0.42 0.41
CA GLY A 59 23.24 -0.12 -0.88
C GLY A 59 22.46 0.89 -1.72
N PHE A 60 21.56 1.65 -1.10
CA PHE A 60 20.83 2.74 -1.78
C PHE A 60 21.71 3.90 -2.25
N ARG A 61 22.83 4.18 -1.56
CA ARG A 61 23.80 5.20 -1.99
C ARG A 61 24.55 4.76 -3.25
N HIS A 62 25.01 3.51 -3.28
CA HIS A 62 25.71 2.95 -4.44
C HIS A 62 24.81 2.89 -5.68
N ILE A 63 23.54 2.50 -5.52
CA ILE A 63 22.57 2.47 -6.64
C ILE A 63 22.33 3.89 -7.19
N ARG A 64 22.23 4.90 -6.31
CA ARG A 64 22.07 6.31 -6.72
C ARG A 64 23.30 6.83 -7.47
N GLN A 65 24.50 6.59 -6.94
CA GLN A 65 25.75 6.99 -7.58
C GLN A 65 25.92 6.35 -8.96
N ARG A 66 25.69 5.04 -9.07
CA ARG A 66 25.77 4.32 -10.34
C ARG A 66 24.77 4.86 -11.38
N ARG A 67 23.56 5.24 -10.95
CA ARG A 67 22.56 5.85 -11.83
C ARG A 67 23.01 7.23 -12.32
N GLU A 68 23.59 8.06 -11.46
CA GLU A 68 24.12 9.37 -11.86
C GLU A 68 25.26 9.25 -12.88
N GLU A 69 26.17 8.29 -12.68
CA GLU A 69 27.25 7.99 -13.62
C GLU A 69 26.71 7.54 -14.98
N LEU A 70 25.77 6.60 -14.99
CA LEU A 70 25.12 6.14 -16.23
C LEU A 70 24.40 7.28 -16.96
N HIS A 71 23.70 8.16 -16.22
CA HIS A 71 23.03 9.32 -16.81
C HIS A 71 24.02 10.35 -17.38
N LYS A 72 25.20 10.52 -16.77
CA LYS A 72 26.27 11.37 -17.32
C LYS A 72 26.77 10.80 -18.65
N VAL A 73 27.03 9.49 -18.72
CA VAL A 73 27.47 8.80 -19.93
C VAL A 73 26.44 8.92 -21.05
N LEU A 74 25.14 8.73 -20.76
CA LEU A 74 24.09 8.89 -21.76
C LEU A 74 23.95 10.33 -22.28
N ARG A 75 24.18 11.33 -21.42
CA ARG A 75 24.18 12.75 -21.82
C ARG A 75 25.39 13.14 -22.67
N THR A 76 26.55 12.52 -22.46
CA THR A 76 27.72 12.74 -23.32
C THR A 76 27.59 12.04 -24.67
N ILE A 77 26.96 10.86 -24.71
CA ILE A 77 26.67 10.17 -25.98
C ILE A 77 25.65 10.96 -26.81
N ALA A 78 24.59 11.50 -26.19
CA ALA A 78 23.56 12.28 -26.88
C ALA A 78 24.03 13.68 -27.35
N LYS A 79 25.25 14.10 -27.00
CA LYS A 79 25.86 15.38 -27.41
C LYS A 79 26.92 15.23 -28.52
N ARG A 80 27.25 13.99 -28.91
CA ARG A 80 28.04 13.69 -30.11
C ARG A 80 27.11 13.44 -31.28
#